data_AF-A0A520WMV8-F1
#
_entry.id   AF-A0A520WMV8-F1
#
_cell.length_a   1.000
_cell.length_b   1.000
_cell.length_c   1.000
_cell.angle_alpha   90.00
_cell.angle_beta   90.00
_cell.angle_gamma   90.00
#
_symmetry.space_group_name_H-M   'P 1'
#
loop_
_entity.id
_entity.type
_entity.pdbx_description
1 polymer ?
#
loop_
_entity_poly.entity_id
_entity_poly.type
_entity_poly.pdbx_seq_one_letter_code
_entity_poly.pdbx_strand_id
1 'polypeptide(L)'
;MTVHETLRRWLIDAADAAIEYAARDEIDEGARKFREAIETAAAVAYESQKLPVLGNLNQIRNSERAQQFVELAPSLRWVPSHRWDDQGTERALCVVSEAFELPGIEAGIMYVDQGCAYPLHNHPPQELYLIVSGTARWRFGGAEELVEMEPNMTLYNNPSDFHTVEAGDTPLVAMYVLWGDGVRS
;
A
#
# COMPACT_ATOMS: atom_id res chain seq x y z
N MET A 1 -11.43 14.27 15.67
CA MET A 1 -10.66 13.07 15.31
C MET A 1 -9.31 13.53 14.82
N THR A 2 -8.22 13.02 15.36
CA THR A 2 -6.85 13.37 14.92
C THR A 2 -6.54 12.69 13.58
N VAL A 3 -5.49 13.15 12.86
CA VAL A 3 -5.04 12.49 11.62
C VAL A 3 -4.67 11.02 11.88
N HIS A 4 -4.01 10.71 13.01
CA HIS A 4 -3.70 9.34 13.42
C HIS A 4 -4.95 8.49 13.66
N GLU A 5 -5.99 9.04 14.30
CA GLU A 5 -7.24 8.29 14.53
C GLU A 5 -7.95 7.99 13.20
N THR A 6 -7.98 8.94 12.27
CA THR A 6 -8.55 8.74 10.93
C THR A 6 -7.74 7.73 10.14
N LEU A 7 -6.40 7.85 10.12
CA LEU A 7 -5.51 6.91 9.45
C LEU A 7 -5.63 5.50 10.04
N ARG A 8 -5.63 5.34 11.37
CA ARG A 8 -5.81 4.04 12.03
C ARG A 8 -7.13 3.39 11.60
N ARG A 9 -8.22 4.15 11.58
CA ARG A 9 -9.54 3.63 11.16
C ARG A 9 -9.52 3.17 9.70
N TRP A 10 -8.91 3.95 8.82
CA TRP A 10 -8.77 3.61 7.41
C TRP A 10 -7.92 2.34 7.21
N LEU A 11 -6.83 2.20 7.96
CA LEU A 11 -5.96 1.01 7.91
C LEU A 11 -6.63 -0.24 8.48
N ILE A 12 -7.44 -0.09 9.54
CA ILE A 12 -8.27 -1.16 10.08
C ILE A 12 -9.27 -1.65 9.02
N ASP A 13 -9.99 -0.73 8.37
CA ASP A 13 -10.92 -1.08 7.28
C ASP A 13 -10.22 -1.75 6.10
N ALA A 14 -9.05 -1.25 5.71
CA ALA A 14 -8.24 -1.85 4.66
C ALA A 14 -7.76 -3.27 5.05
N ALA A 15 -7.33 -3.47 6.28
CA ALA A 15 -6.91 -4.79 6.75
C ALA A 15 -8.08 -5.77 6.86
N ASP A 16 -9.24 -5.32 7.35
CA ASP A 16 -10.47 -6.12 7.40
C ASP A 16 -10.92 -6.56 5.98
N ALA A 17 -10.80 -5.68 4.99
CA ALA A 17 -11.07 -6.04 3.60
C ALA A 17 -10.03 -6.98 2.99
N ALA A 18 -8.75 -6.85 3.34
CA ALA A 18 -7.72 -7.80 2.92
C ALA A 18 -7.98 -9.20 3.48
N ILE A 19 -8.52 -9.29 4.70
CA ILE A 19 -9.00 -10.55 5.31
C ILE A 19 -10.23 -11.09 4.55
N GLU A 20 -11.23 -10.24 4.30
CA GLU A 20 -12.46 -10.64 3.60
C GLU A 20 -12.18 -11.17 2.19
N TYR A 21 -11.29 -10.52 1.46
CA TYR A 21 -10.93 -10.85 0.07
C TYR A 21 -9.63 -11.64 -0.07
N ALA A 22 -9.20 -12.32 1.00
CA ALA A 22 -7.99 -13.14 0.97
C ALA A 22 -8.14 -14.27 -0.07
N ALA A 23 -7.35 -14.21 -1.15
CA ALA A 23 -7.31 -15.25 -2.18
C ALA A 23 -6.42 -16.44 -1.79
N ARG A 24 -5.66 -16.32 -0.70
CA ARG A 24 -4.70 -17.31 -0.19
C ARG A 24 -4.56 -17.20 1.33
N ASP A 25 -4.15 -18.29 1.97
CA ASP A 25 -3.94 -18.35 3.43
C ASP A 25 -2.86 -17.36 3.90
N GLU A 26 -1.80 -17.14 3.12
CA GLU A 26 -0.74 -16.20 3.50
C GLU A 26 -1.23 -14.74 3.52
N ILE A 27 -2.23 -14.41 2.68
CA ILE A 27 -2.86 -13.09 2.67
C ILE A 27 -3.69 -12.90 3.94
N ASP A 28 -4.50 -13.90 4.31
CA ASP A 28 -5.27 -13.86 5.57
C ASP A 28 -4.33 -13.73 6.78
N GLU A 29 -3.23 -14.51 6.80
CA GLU A 29 -2.23 -14.45 7.86
C GLU A 29 -1.62 -13.04 8.00
N GLY A 30 -1.06 -12.50 6.92
CA GLY A 30 -0.42 -11.19 6.95
C GLY A 30 -1.39 -10.06 7.26
N ALA A 31 -2.61 -10.13 6.73
CA ALA A 31 -3.65 -9.14 6.98
C ALA A 31 -4.12 -9.18 8.44
N ARG A 32 -4.31 -10.36 9.05
CA ARG A 32 -4.63 -10.50 10.47
C ARG A 32 -3.52 -9.99 11.37
N LYS A 33 -2.26 -10.32 11.08
CA LYS A 33 -1.11 -9.79 11.82
C LYS A 33 -1.11 -8.27 11.83
N PHE A 34 -1.27 -7.64 10.66
CA PHE A 34 -1.33 -6.19 10.55
C PHE A 34 -2.55 -5.61 11.27
N ARG A 35 -3.73 -6.23 11.09
CA ARG A 35 -4.99 -5.81 11.69
C ARG A 35 -4.94 -5.79 13.21
N GLU A 36 -4.37 -6.83 13.84
CA GLU A 36 -4.18 -6.91 15.29
C GLU A 36 -3.17 -5.87 15.78
N ALA A 37 -2.07 -5.67 15.06
CA ALA A 37 -1.04 -4.71 15.41
C ALA A 37 -1.56 -3.26 15.36
N ILE A 38 -2.18 -2.85 14.24
CA ILE A 38 -2.58 -1.46 14.01
C ILE A 38 -3.68 -0.97 14.96
N GLU A 39 -4.49 -1.88 15.49
CA GLU A 39 -5.57 -1.56 16.44
C GLU A 39 -5.04 -0.93 17.72
N THR A 40 -3.87 -1.40 18.19
CA THR A 40 -3.30 -1.00 19.48
C THR A 40 -1.96 -0.26 19.36
N ALA A 41 -1.37 -0.21 18.16
CA ALA A 41 -0.07 0.42 17.92
C ALA A 41 -0.02 1.88 18.42
N ALA A 42 1.07 2.22 19.10
CA ALA A 42 1.35 3.58 19.55
C ALA A 42 1.56 4.50 18.32
N ALA A 43 0.96 5.68 18.36
CA ALA A 43 1.11 6.67 17.31
C ALA A 43 2.46 7.37 17.42
N VAL A 44 3.18 7.48 16.29
CA VAL A 44 4.42 8.23 16.16
C VAL A 44 4.12 9.55 15.47
N ALA A 45 4.51 10.67 16.08
CA ALA A 45 4.28 11.99 15.52
C ALA A 45 5.11 12.18 14.23
N TYR A 46 4.49 12.77 13.21
CA TYR A 46 5.14 13.10 11.95
C TYR A 46 4.66 14.45 11.43
N GLU A 47 5.48 15.07 10.60
CA GLU A 47 5.07 16.22 9.78
C GLU A 47 4.52 15.72 8.44
N SER A 48 3.42 16.31 8.00
CA SER A 48 2.83 16.00 6.70
C SER A 48 3.76 16.44 5.57
N GLN A 49 3.82 15.63 4.52
CA GLN A 49 4.66 15.87 3.36
C GLN A 49 3.91 15.40 2.12
N LYS A 50 3.59 16.33 1.23
CA LYS A 50 3.00 16.03 -0.08
C LYS A 50 4.09 15.89 -1.12
N LEU A 51 3.84 15.06 -2.12
CA LEU A 51 4.68 14.93 -3.30
C LEU A 51 3.87 15.23 -4.58
N PRO A 52 4.52 15.64 -5.67
CA PRO A 52 3.84 16.01 -6.92
C PRO A 52 2.92 14.93 -7.48
N VAL A 53 3.25 13.65 -7.27
CA VAL A 53 2.45 12.49 -7.72
C VAL A 53 0.98 12.55 -7.27
N LEU A 54 0.68 13.24 -6.17
CA LEU A 54 -0.70 13.39 -5.67
C LEU A 54 -1.54 14.38 -6.49
N GLY A 55 -1.01 14.92 -7.59
CA GLY A 55 -1.71 15.86 -8.47
C GLY A 55 -3.02 15.30 -9.04
N ASN A 56 -3.12 13.97 -9.19
CA ASN A 56 -4.29 13.27 -9.74
C ASN A 56 -5.17 12.60 -8.67
N LEU A 57 -5.12 13.02 -7.39
CA LEU A 57 -6.01 12.52 -6.34
C LEU A 57 -7.51 12.64 -6.73
N ASN A 58 -7.86 13.67 -7.49
CA ASN A 58 -9.22 13.87 -8.00
C ASN A 58 -9.65 12.83 -9.04
N GLN A 59 -8.79 11.91 -9.46
CA GLN A 59 -9.10 10.80 -10.37
C GLN A 59 -9.31 9.46 -9.66
N ILE A 60 -9.04 9.39 -8.36
CA ILE A 60 -9.33 8.22 -7.53
C ILE A 60 -10.84 8.03 -7.41
N ARG A 61 -11.31 6.79 -7.63
CA ARG A 61 -12.73 6.44 -7.67
C ARG A 61 -12.96 5.09 -6.99
N ASN A 62 -14.21 4.62 -7.06
CA ASN A 62 -14.63 3.21 -6.99
C ASN A 62 -14.96 2.63 -5.61
N SER A 63 -14.67 3.28 -4.49
CA SER A 63 -15.10 2.80 -3.17
C SER A 63 -15.16 3.90 -2.11
N GLU A 64 -15.88 3.64 -1.01
CA GLU A 64 -15.87 4.51 0.17
C GLU A 64 -14.45 4.65 0.74
N ARG A 65 -13.69 3.53 0.83
CA ARG A 65 -12.28 3.52 1.24
C ARG A 65 -11.41 4.42 0.37
N ALA A 66 -11.62 4.39 -0.95
CA ALA A 66 -10.91 5.25 -1.89
C ALA A 66 -11.26 6.72 -1.68
N GLN A 67 -12.53 7.05 -1.42
CA GLN A 67 -12.95 8.43 -1.15
C GLN A 67 -12.37 8.95 0.18
N GLN A 68 -12.41 8.15 1.25
CA GLN A 68 -11.76 8.47 2.52
C GLN A 68 -10.24 8.65 2.34
N PHE A 69 -9.61 7.84 1.48
CA PHE A 69 -8.19 8.01 1.15
C PHE A 69 -7.91 9.36 0.49
N VAL A 70 -8.74 9.83 -0.45
CA VAL A 70 -8.56 11.15 -1.10
C VAL A 70 -8.53 12.28 -0.08
N GLU A 71 -9.38 12.22 0.94
CA GLU A 71 -9.43 13.22 2.01
C GLU A 71 -8.21 13.13 2.95
N LEU A 72 -7.76 11.91 3.22
CA LEU A 72 -6.65 11.63 4.13
C LEU A 72 -5.27 11.92 3.53
N ALA A 73 -5.05 11.53 2.27
CA ALA A 73 -3.75 11.53 1.59
C ALA A 73 -2.98 12.86 1.71
N PRO A 74 -3.62 14.04 1.59
CA PRO A 74 -2.97 15.34 1.79
C PRO A 74 -2.31 15.57 3.16
N SER A 75 -2.74 14.84 4.18
CA SER A 75 -2.30 15.01 5.57
C SER A 75 -1.22 14.01 5.97
N LEU A 76 -0.90 13.04 5.11
CA LEU A 76 0.09 12.00 5.37
C LEU A 76 1.52 12.47 5.04
N ARG A 77 2.50 11.67 5.43
CA ARG A 77 3.91 11.85 5.08
C ARG A 77 4.27 10.96 3.89
N TRP A 78 4.31 11.54 2.69
CA TRP A 78 4.72 10.85 1.47
C TRP A 78 6.22 11.00 1.24
N VAL A 79 6.85 9.90 0.82
CA VAL A 79 8.26 9.83 0.46
C VAL A 79 8.42 9.28 -0.97
N PRO A 80 9.42 9.77 -1.75
CA PRO A 80 9.73 9.17 -3.03
C PRO A 80 10.08 7.69 -2.87
N SER A 81 9.80 6.89 -3.89
CA SER A 81 10.27 5.50 -3.87
C SER A 81 11.79 5.47 -3.84
N HIS A 82 12.37 4.69 -2.92
CA HIS A 82 13.81 4.45 -2.91
C HIS A 82 14.28 3.58 -4.08
N ARG A 83 13.35 3.02 -4.88
CA ARG A 83 13.64 2.11 -5.99
C ARG A 83 13.80 2.82 -7.33
N TRP A 84 13.37 4.07 -7.41
CA TRP A 84 13.47 4.86 -8.63
C TRP A 84 13.53 6.34 -8.28
N ASP A 85 14.50 7.04 -8.85
CA ASP A 85 14.66 8.48 -8.60
C ASP A 85 13.81 9.30 -9.59
N ASP A 86 12.52 9.40 -9.32
CA ASP A 86 11.60 10.35 -9.97
C ASP A 86 11.26 11.53 -9.06
N GLN A 87 11.92 11.66 -7.91
CA GLN A 87 11.66 12.67 -6.89
C GLN A 87 10.19 12.73 -6.42
N GLY A 88 9.44 11.63 -6.53
CA GLY A 88 8.03 11.56 -6.14
C GLY A 88 7.08 12.19 -7.15
N THR A 89 7.45 12.22 -8.42
CA THR A 89 6.59 12.76 -9.50
C THR A 89 5.62 11.74 -10.08
N GLU A 90 6.01 10.46 -10.18
CA GLU A 90 5.18 9.42 -10.80
C GLU A 90 4.78 8.33 -9.80
N ARG A 91 5.55 8.14 -8.72
CA ARG A 91 5.24 7.18 -7.66
C ARG A 91 5.69 7.66 -6.29
N ALA A 92 4.95 7.29 -5.26
CA ALA A 92 5.35 7.56 -3.88
C ALA A 92 4.84 6.48 -2.93
N LEU A 93 5.46 6.45 -1.76
CA LEU A 93 5.05 5.61 -0.64
C LEU A 93 4.64 6.51 0.53
N CYS A 94 3.65 6.07 1.29
CA CYS A 94 3.41 6.51 2.65
C CYS A 94 3.74 5.34 3.57
N VAL A 95 4.88 5.40 4.25
CA VAL A 95 5.36 4.32 5.14
C VAL A 95 4.64 4.44 6.48
N VAL A 96 3.60 3.63 6.66
CA VAL A 96 2.72 3.69 7.85
C VAL A 96 3.44 3.24 9.12
N SER A 97 4.45 2.37 9.00
CA SER A 97 5.34 2.02 10.11
C SER A 97 6.23 3.17 10.60
N GLU A 98 6.25 4.33 9.91
CA GLU A 98 6.82 5.58 10.44
C GLU A 98 5.78 6.44 11.21
N ALA A 99 4.49 6.10 11.12
CA ALA A 99 3.39 6.77 11.80
C ALA A 99 2.83 5.96 12.98
N PHE A 100 3.14 4.67 13.05
CA PHE A 100 2.75 3.76 14.14
C PHE A 100 3.88 2.79 14.47
N GLU A 101 4.08 2.49 15.75
CA GLU A 101 5.03 1.46 16.18
C GLU A 101 4.49 0.05 15.86
N LEU A 102 5.03 -0.57 14.82
CA LEU A 102 4.59 -1.87 14.28
C LEU A 102 5.75 -2.89 14.29
N PRO A 103 6.14 -3.42 15.46
CA PRO A 103 7.30 -4.33 15.55
C PRO A 103 7.08 -5.60 14.72
N GLY A 104 8.02 -5.90 13.82
CA GLY A 104 7.97 -7.06 12.94
C GLY A 104 7.02 -6.95 11.74
N ILE A 105 6.46 -5.75 11.50
CA ILE A 105 5.60 -5.46 10.36
C ILE A 105 6.04 -4.14 9.73
N GLU A 106 6.32 -4.14 8.43
CA GLU A 106 6.41 -2.90 7.64
C GLU A 106 5.14 -2.80 6.80
N ALA A 107 4.43 -1.68 6.91
CA ALA A 107 3.19 -1.47 6.18
C ALA A 107 3.15 -0.07 5.62
N GLY A 108 2.36 0.13 4.57
CA GLY A 108 2.19 1.44 3.99
C GLY A 108 1.19 1.48 2.85
N ILE A 109 1.18 2.63 2.18
CA ILE A 109 0.33 2.89 1.03
C ILE A 109 1.24 3.21 -0.15
N MET A 110 1.06 2.51 -1.25
CA MET A 110 1.69 2.78 -2.52
C MET A 110 0.74 3.59 -3.40
N TYR A 111 1.28 4.65 -4.00
CA TYR A 111 0.62 5.43 -5.05
C TYR A 111 1.47 5.37 -6.32
N VAL A 112 0.84 5.02 -7.43
CA VAL A 112 1.45 5.08 -8.77
C VAL A 112 0.51 5.87 -9.66
N ASP A 113 0.99 6.96 -10.26
CA ASP A 113 0.15 7.82 -11.10
C ASP A 113 -0.30 7.09 -12.38
N GLN A 114 -1.37 7.59 -12.99
CA GLN A 114 -1.91 7.04 -14.22
C GLN A 114 -0.84 6.85 -15.31
N GLY A 115 -0.88 5.71 -16.01
CA GLY A 115 0.09 5.38 -17.06
C GLY A 115 1.55 5.22 -16.59
N CYS A 116 1.81 5.28 -15.29
CA CYS A 116 3.14 5.09 -14.72
C CYS A 116 3.30 3.66 -14.18
N ALA A 117 4.55 3.26 -13.93
CA ALA A 117 4.87 1.95 -13.39
C ALA A 117 5.57 2.05 -12.03
N TYR A 118 5.61 0.97 -11.27
CA TYR A 118 6.54 0.79 -10.16
C TYR A 118 7.62 -0.22 -10.58
N PRO A 119 8.92 0.08 -10.46
CA PRO A 119 9.97 -0.71 -11.09
C PRO A 119 9.97 -2.18 -10.64
N LEU A 120 10.41 -3.08 -11.52
CA LEU A 120 10.61 -4.49 -11.17
C LEU A 120 11.62 -4.63 -10.02
N HIS A 121 11.22 -5.31 -8.96
CA HIS A 121 12.03 -5.47 -7.78
C HIS A 121 11.65 -6.72 -6.99
N ASN A 122 12.42 -6.99 -5.94
CA ASN A 122 12.10 -8.00 -4.93
C ASN A 122 12.68 -7.54 -3.58
N HIS A 123 12.35 -8.28 -2.53
CA HIS A 123 12.94 -8.15 -1.20
C HIS A 123 12.73 -9.43 -0.38
N PRO A 124 13.50 -9.62 0.71
CA PRO A 124 13.38 -10.81 1.55
C PRO A 124 12.01 -11.04 2.22
N PRO A 125 11.31 -10.01 2.76
CA PRO A 125 10.02 -10.25 3.39
C PRO A 125 8.98 -10.75 2.40
N GLN A 126 8.05 -11.56 2.90
CA GLN A 126 6.80 -11.85 2.22
C GLN A 126 5.91 -10.61 2.26
N GLU A 127 5.04 -10.51 1.27
CA GLU A 127 4.28 -9.29 1.03
C GLU A 127 2.88 -9.60 0.53
N LEU A 128 1.91 -8.85 1.04
CA LEU A 128 0.57 -8.78 0.48
C LEU A 128 0.28 -7.36 0.03
N TYR A 129 -0.55 -7.26 -0.99
CA TYR A 129 -1.23 -6.01 -1.35
C TYR A 129 -2.74 -6.17 -1.30
N LEU A 130 -3.42 -5.09 -0.92
CA LEU A 130 -4.83 -4.85 -1.20
C LEU A 130 -4.94 -3.67 -2.17
N ILE A 131 -5.62 -3.84 -3.29
CA ILE A 131 -5.90 -2.76 -4.23
C ILE A 131 -7.09 -1.94 -3.70
N VAL A 132 -6.86 -0.65 -3.46
CA VAL A 132 -7.87 0.26 -2.91
C VAL A 132 -8.57 1.05 -4.01
N SER A 133 -7.83 1.50 -5.02
CA SER A 133 -8.37 2.23 -6.16
C SER A 133 -7.50 2.05 -7.40
N GLY A 134 -8.11 2.30 -8.56
CA GLY A 134 -7.52 2.12 -9.87
C GLY A 134 -7.50 0.67 -10.34
N THR A 135 -7.40 0.50 -11.65
CA THR A 135 -7.08 -0.78 -12.29
C THR A 135 -5.63 -0.73 -12.73
N ALA A 136 -4.91 -1.83 -12.54
CA ALA A 136 -3.50 -1.90 -12.87
C ALA A 136 -3.12 -3.31 -13.33
N ARG A 137 -2.03 -3.42 -14.09
CA ARG A 137 -1.46 -4.70 -14.48
C ARG A 137 -0.31 -5.04 -13.54
N TRP A 138 -0.37 -6.20 -12.92
CA TRP A 138 0.58 -6.65 -11.90
C TRP A 138 1.31 -7.89 -12.32
N ARG A 139 2.61 -7.95 -12.02
CA ARG A 139 3.41 -9.16 -12.02
C ARG A 139 3.69 -9.47 -10.56
N PHE A 140 3.27 -10.64 -10.08
CA PHE A 140 3.35 -11.00 -8.66
C PHE A 140 3.44 -12.51 -8.46
N GLY A 141 3.77 -12.95 -7.24
CA GLY A 141 3.75 -14.36 -6.84
C GLY A 141 4.71 -15.26 -7.65
N GLY A 142 5.79 -14.69 -8.18
CA GLY A 142 6.78 -15.38 -9.00
C GLY A 142 6.39 -15.54 -10.48
N ALA A 143 5.22 -15.03 -10.90
CA ALA A 143 4.82 -15.04 -12.30
C ALA A 143 5.72 -14.13 -13.16
N GLU A 144 5.78 -14.40 -14.46
CA GLU A 144 6.46 -13.53 -15.44
C GLU A 144 5.49 -12.59 -16.16
N GLU A 145 4.23 -12.99 -16.29
CA GLU A 145 3.19 -12.25 -16.99
C GLU A 145 2.55 -11.19 -16.10
N LEU A 146 2.08 -10.13 -16.75
CA LEU A 146 1.28 -9.08 -16.14
C LEU A 146 -0.21 -9.48 -16.20
N VAL A 147 -0.90 -9.43 -15.08
CA VAL A 147 -2.34 -9.73 -14.94
C VAL A 147 -3.07 -8.47 -14.52
N GLU A 148 -4.24 -8.21 -15.10
CA GLU A 148 -5.09 -7.08 -14.71
C GLU A 148 -5.71 -7.34 -13.34
N MET A 149 -5.60 -6.35 -12.45
CA MET A 149 -6.12 -6.39 -11.10
C MET A 149 -6.91 -5.11 -10.82
N GLU A 150 -7.99 -5.24 -10.06
CA GLU A 150 -8.97 -4.19 -9.79
C GLU A 150 -9.20 -4.01 -8.28
N PRO A 151 -9.91 -2.94 -7.84
CA PRO A 151 -10.15 -2.69 -6.43
C PRO A 151 -10.76 -3.89 -5.68
N ASN A 152 -10.37 -4.05 -4.42
CA ASN A 152 -10.67 -5.19 -3.53
C ASN A 152 -10.01 -6.52 -3.89
N MET A 153 -9.26 -6.61 -4.99
CA MET A 153 -8.40 -7.77 -5.19
C MET A 153 -7.18 -7.70 -4.27
N THR A 154 -6.74 -8.89 -3.83
CA THR A 154 -5.52 -9.09 -3.05
C THR A 154 -4.51 -9.89 -3.85
N LEU A 155 -3.23 -9.67 -3.57
CA LEU A 155 -2.14 -10.45 -4.16
C LEU A 155 -1.04 -10.68 -3.14
N TYR A 156 -0.24 -11.72 -3.39
CA TYR A 156 0.83 -12.17 -2.50
C TYR A 156 2.11 -12.42 -3.28
N ASN A 157 3.23 -11.94 -2.73
CA ASN A 157 4.57 -12.26 -3.18
C ASN A 157 5.26 -13.15 -2.14
N ASN A 158 5.79 -14.29 -2.57
CA ASN A 158 6.68 -15.07 -1.73
C ASN A 158 7.96 -14.26 -1.48
N PRO A 159 8.72 -14.59 -0.43
CA PRO A 159 10.06 -14.04 -0.21
C PRO A 159 10.90 -14.05 -1.50
N SER A 160 11.44 -12.88 -1.86
CA SER A 160 12.30 -12.67 -3.04
C SER A 160 11.65 -12.86 -4.42
N ASP A 161 10.33 -13.01 -4.52
CA ASP A 161 9.64 -12.99 -5.82
C ASP A 161 9.82 -11.62 -6.50
N PHE A 162 10.15 -11.64 -7.79
CA PHE A 162 10.16 -10.42 -8.59
C PHE A 162 8.75 -9.96 -8.91
N HIS A 163 8.46 -8.68 -8.63
CA HIS A 163 7.15 -8.09 -8.83
C HIS A 163 7.25 -6.63 -9.30
N THR A 164 6.21 -6.20 -10.01
CA THR A 164 6.06 -4.85 -10.58
C THR A 164 4.57 -4.55 -10.81
N VAL A 165 4.25 -3.29 -11.01
CA VAL A 165 2.91 -2.86 -11.38
C VAL A 165 2.94 -1.74 -12.40
N GLU A 166 1.95 -1.73 -13.29
CA GLU A 166 1.69 -0.66 -14.26
C GLU A 166 0.27 -0.14 -14.03
N ALA A 167 0.15 1.11 -13.57
CA ALA A 167 -1.14 1.76 -13.39
C ALA A 167 -1.81 1.98 -14.75
N GLY A 168 -3.13 1.77 -14.79
CA GLY A 168 -3.94 2.01 -15.98
C GLY A 168 -4.28 3.50 -16.18
N ASP A 169 -5.51 3.75 -16.63
CA ASP A 169 -5.98 5.11 -16.98
C ASP A 169 -6.28 5.99 -15.76
N THR A 170 -6.23 5.43 -14.56
CA THR A 170 -6.39 6.15 -13.28
C THR A 170 -5.23 5.81 -12.35
N PRO A 171 -4.88 6.69 -11.40
CA PRO A 171 -3.88 6.36 -10.39
C PRO A 171 -4.22 5.11 -9.60
N LEU A 172 -3.21 4.28 -9.34
CA LEU A 172 -3.29 3.13 -8.47
C LEU A 172 -3.05 3.55 -7.02
N VAL A 173 -3.90 3.06 -6.12
CA VAL A 173 -3.67 3.10 -4.68
C VAL A 173 -3.74 1.68 -4.14
N ALA A 174 -2.69 1.25 -3.44
CA ALA A 174 -2.65 -0.06 -2.81
C ALA A 174 -2.09 0.03 -1.38
N MET A 175 -2.67 -0.72 -0.46
CA MET A 175 -2.05 -0.98 0.84
C MET A 175 -1.07 -2.13 0.67
N TYR A 176 0.13 -2.03 1.24
CA TYR A 176 1.08 -3.13 1.34
C TYR A 176 1.35 -3.49 2.80
N VAL A 177 1.58 -4.77 3.05
CA VAL A 177 2.05 -5.30 4.34
C VAL A 177 3.19 -6.28 4.08
N LEU A 178 4.29 -6.09 4.78
CA LEU A 178 5.51 -6.90 4.77
C LEU A 178 5.68 -7.54 6.15
N TRP A 179 5.93 -8.84 6.19
CA TRP A 179 6.21 -9.57 7.43
C TRP A 179 7.23 -10.69 7.22
N GLY A 180 7.74 -11.23 8.32
CA GLY A 180 8.74 -12.30 8.30
C GLY A 180 10.17 -11.80 8.20
N ASP A 181 11.04 -12.63 7.63
CA ASP A 181 12.48 -12.37 7.62
C ASP A 181 12.85 -11.16 6.77
N GLY A 182 13.70 -10.29 7.32
CA GLY A 182 14.22 -9.10 6.61
C GLY A 182 13.33 -7.86 6.68
N VAL A 183 12.24 -7.89 7.46
CA VAL A 183 11.49 -6.66 7.81
C VAL A 183 12.42 -5.72 8.56
N ARG A 184 12.38 -4.43 8.22
CA ARG A 184 13.20 -3.42 8.87
C ARG A 184 12.79 -3.28 10.34
N SER A 185 13.79 -3.38 11.23
CA SER A 185 13.65 -3.20 12.68
C SER A 185 13.54 -1.74 13.09
#